data_AF-A0A2D6YEH9-F1
#
_entry.id   AF-A0A2D6YEH9-F1
#
_cell.length_a   1.000
_cell.length_b   1.000
_cell.length_c   1.000
_cell.angle_alpha   90.00
_cell.angle_beta   90.00
_cell.angle_gamma   90.00
#
_symmetry.space_group_name_H-M   'P 1'
#
loop_
_entity.id
_entity.type
_entity.pdbx_description
1 polymer ?
#
loop_
_entity_poly.entity_id
_entity_poly.type
_entity_poly.pdbx_seq_one_letter_code
_entity_poly.pdbx_strand_id
1 'polypeptide(L)'
;MSIESPIAFKAKYITSKRNRLVCLLRLLFVIPFGIVDYFISSTLYYIVPVVGIWLVIVQHYPQFLFDFIIHVIKFKLRYALYFFLVTDEYPTFTDIDQMSFKVLKSDRLDRFKPLYKWFLAIPHFLSLIVLAFVLIVVFVIGYVQVVFFGKMPRFCHNFVVNYYKWWLDVFFYALFLVTDEYPKYNFRTLFSD
;
A
#
# COMPACT_ATOMS: atom_id res chain seq x y z
N MET A 1 17.71 -5.70 13.64
CA MET A 1 18.34 -5.08 12.46
C MET A 1 17.22 -4.85 11.46
N SER A 2 16.61 -3.66 11.48
CA SER A 2 15.50 -3.32 10.58
C SER A 2 16.06 -3.23 9.17
N ILE A 3 15.65 -4.16 8.32
CA ILE A 3 15.91 -4.07 6.88
C ILE A 3 15.18 -2.81 6.42
N GLU A 4 15.92 -1.74 6.11
CA GLU A 4 15.32 -0.49 5.64
C GLU A 4 14.67 -0.74 4.28
N SER A 5 13.35 -0.69 4.27
CA SER A 5 12.56 -0.66 3.05
C SER A 5 12.74 0.70 2.37
N PRO A 6 12.82 0.76 1.03
CA PRO A 6 12.92 2.03 0.29
C PRO A 6 11.70 2.94 0.52
N ILE A 7 10.61 2.39 1.05
CA ILE A 7 9.42 3.12 1.44
C ILE A 7 9.28 3.10 2.97
N ALA A 8 9.27 4.29 3.56
CA ALA A 8 8.94 4.48 4.97
C ALA A 8 7.44 4.79 5.08
N PHE A 9 6.67 3.76 5.39
CA PHE A 9 5.24 3.88 5.70
C PHE A 9 4.97 3.54 7.17
N LYS A 10 4.27 4.40 7.90
CA LYS A 10 3.80 4.11 9.26
C LYS A 10 2.37 4.61 9.42
N ALA A 11 1.54 3.82 10.10
CA ALA A 11 0.18 4.20 10.48
C ALA A 11 0.06 4.21 12.00
N LYS A 12 -0.67 5.19 12.54
CA LYS A 12 -0.89 5.36 13.98
C LYS A 12 -1.86 4.29 14.51
N TYR A 13 -1.45 3.59 15.57
CA TYR A 13 -2.31 2.62 16.25
C TYR A 13 -3.33 3.31 17.18
N ILE A 14 -4.60 2.98 17.02
CA ILE A 14 -5.70 3.53 17.83
C ILE A 14 -5.91 2.66 19.08
N THR A 15 -5.70 3.23 20.26
CA THR A 15 -5.92 2.56 21.56
C THR A 15 -7.30 2.83 22.17
N SER A 16 -8.01 3.86 21.68
CA SER A 16 -9.33 4.27 22.18
C SER A 16 -10.43 3.29 21.77
N LYS A 17 -11.54 3.30 22.51
CA LYS A 17 -12.71 2.46 22.24
C LYS A 17 -13.47 3.04 21.03
N ARG A 18 -13.78 2.19 20.05
CA ARG A 18 -14.39 2.59 18.78
C ARG A 18 -15.91 2.49 18.78
N ASN A 19 -16.57 3.32 17.96
CA ASN A 19 -18.00 3.22 17.76
C ASN A 19 -18.33 2.03 16.83
N ARG A 20 -19.03 1.04 17.39
CA ARG A 20 -19.30 -0.25 16.75
C ARG A 20 -20.19 -0.13 15.51
N LEU A 21 -21.18 0.77 15.56
CA LEU A 21 -22.12 0.96 14.45
C LEU A 21 -21.41 1.54 13.22
N VAL A 22 -20.52 2.51 13.43
CA VAL A 22 -19.71 3.09 12.34
C VAL A 22 -18.76 2.06 11.75
N CYS A 23 -18.19 1.16 12.57
CA CYS A 23 -17.36 0.06 12.08
C CYS A 23 -18.16 -0.97 11.31
N LEU A 24 -19.39 -1.28 11.74
CA LEU A 24 -20.25 -2.24 11.05
C LEU A 24 -20.68 -1.69 9.68
N LEU A 25 -21.18 -0.46 9.65
CA LEU A 25 -21.63 0.23 8.44
C LEU A 25 -20.49 0.61 7.50
N ARG A 26 -19.23 0.47 7.93
CA ARG A 26 -18.05 0.84 7.15
C ARG A 26 -18.00 0.16 5.78
N LEU A 27 -18.42 -1.11 5.71
CA LEU A 27 -18.46 -1.86 4.44
C LEU A 27 -19.34 -1.20 3.38
N LEU A 28 -20.43 -0.54 3.80
CA LEU A 28 -21.31 0.21 2.89
C LEU A 28 -20.61 1.44 2.31
N PHE A 29 -19.93 2.21 3.18
CA PHE A 29 -19.21 3.43 2.78
C PHE A 29 -17.98 3.15 1.89
N VAL A 30 -17.49 1.91 1.88
CA VAL A 30 -16.33 1.49 1.11
C VAL A 30 -16.69 1.24 -0.36
N ILE A 31 -17.95 0.93 -0.68
CA ILE A 31 -18.38 0.56 -2.04
C ILE A 31 -18.11 1.68 -3.07
N PRO A 32 -18.47 2.96 -2.83
CA PRO A 32 -18.19 4.03 -3.79
C PRO A 32 -16.70 4.17 -4.09
N PHE A 33 -15.85 3.99 -3.08
CA PHE A 33 -14.40 4.03 -3.26
C PHE A 33 -13.87 2.83 -4.03
N GLY A 34 -14.44 1.64 -3.85
CA GLY A 34 -14.07 0.46 -4.64
C GLY A 34 -14.27 0.70 -6.15
N ILE A 35 -15.32 1.44 -6.51
CA ILE A 35 -15.56 1.84 -7.91
C ILE A 35 -14.48 2.82 -8.37
N VAL A 36 -14.21 3.87 -7.60
CA VAL A 36 -13.17 4.86 -7.93
C VAL A 36 -11.79 4.20 -8.05
N ASP A 37 -11.46 3.30 -7.12
CA ASP A 37 -10.23 2.52 -7.11
C ASP A 37 -10.09 1.65 -8.35
N TYR A 38 -11.17 1.01 -8.78
CA TYR A 38 -11.21 0.21 -10.00
C TYR A 38 -10.86 1.05 -11.23
N PHE A 39 -11.47 2.23 -11.39
CA PHE A 39 -11.17 3.14 -12.49
C PHE A 39 -9.72 3.66 -12.45
N ILE A 40 -9.23 4.04 -11.27
CA ILE A 40 -7.84 4.47 -11.08
C ILE A 40 -6.87 3.34 -11.45
N SER A 41 -7.12 2.13 -10.95
CA SER A 41 -6.26 0.95 -11.19
C SER A 41 -6.23 0.58 -12.67
N SER A 42 -7.39 0.60 -13.33
CA SER A 42 -7.50 0.39 -14.78
C SER A 42 -6.69 1.44 -15.56
N THR A 43 -6.77 2.71 -15.17
CA THR A 43 -6.03 3.80 -15.82
C THR A 43 -4.52 3.63 -15.62
N LEU A 44 -4.07 3.34 -14.40
CA LEU A 44 -2.65 3.11 -14.10
C LEU A 44 -2.07 1.94 -14.91
N TYR A 45 -2.84 0.88 -15.14
CA TYR A 45 -2.41 -0.27 -15.94
C TYR A 45 -1.93 0.15 -17.34
N TYR A 46 -2.63 1.09 -17.99
CA TYR A 46 -2.23 1.59 -19.31
C TYR A 46 -1.05 2.58 -19.25
N ILE A 47 -0.85 3.27 -18.11
CA ILE A 47 0.26 4.23 -17.93
C ILE A 47 1.60 3.50 -17.75
N VAL A 48 1.64 2.37 -17.06
CA VAL A 48 2.87 1.61 -16.78
C VAL A 48 3.75 1.34 -18.02
N PRO A 49 3.24 0.77 -19.14
CA PRO A 49 4.07 0.53 -20.31
C PRO A 49 4.60 1.81 -20.95
N VAL A 50 3.79 2.89 -20.94
CA VAL A 50 4.20 4.21 -21.44
C VAL A 50 5.37 4.76 -20.62
N VAL A 51 5.30 4.62 -19.29
CA VAL A 51 6.39 5.01 -18.38
C VAL A 51 7.62 4.14 -18.60
N GLY A 52 7.46 2.83 -18.79
CA GLY A 52 8.56 1.93 -19.10
C GLY A 52 9.32 2.36 -20.37
N ILE A 53 8.60 2.63 -21.46
CA ILE A 53 9.19 3.13 -22.72
C ILE A 53 9.86 4.49 -22.50
N TRP A 54 9.19 5.41 -21.80
CA TRP A 54 9.75 6.72 -21.47
C TRP A 54 11.08 6.59 -20.72
N LEU A 55 11.15 5.73 -19.70
CA LEU A 55 12.36 5.51 -18.91
C LEU A 55 13.51 4.87 -19.72
N VAL A 56 13.19 3.97 -20.65
CA VAL A 56 14.19 3.40 -21.57
C VAL A 56 14.82 4.48 -22.47
N ILE A 57 14.08 5.55 -22.79
CA ILE A 57 14.56 6.64 -23.64
C ILE A 57 15.25 7.74 -22.80
N VAL A 58 14.57 8.21 -21.75
CA VAL A 58 14.92 9.44 -21.02
C VAL A 58 15.75 9.19 -19.76
N GLN A 59 15.68 7.98 -19.18
CA GLN A 59 16.35 7.57 -17.93
C GLN A 59 16.02 8.41 -16.68
N HIS A 60 15.13 9.40 -16.81
CA HIS A 60 14.68 10.27 -15.73
C HIS A 60 13.17 10.16 -15.57
N TYR A 61 12.75 10.01 -14.32
CA TYR A 61 11.35 9.90 -13.96
C TYR A 61 10.68 11.29 -13.96
N PRO A 62 9.61 11.52 -14.75
CA PRO A 62 8.97 12.82 -14.85
C PRO A 62 8.35 13.22 -13.50
N GLN A 63 8.68 14.43 -13.03
CA GLN A 63 8.29 14.91 -11.70
C GLN A 63 6.76 14.95 -11.52
N PHE A 64 6.03 15.50 -12.50
CA PHE A 64 4.57 15.61 -12.43
C PHE A 64 3.87 14.25 -12.23
N LEU A 65 4.39 13.21 -12.87
CA LEU A 65 3.84 11.87 -12.79
C LEU A 65 4.15 11.24 -11.43
N PHE A 66 5.36 11.49 -10.91
CA PHE A 66 5.74 11.03 -9.58
C PHE A 66 4.81 11.64 -8.54
N ASP A 67 4.63 12.96 -8.58
CA ASP A 67 3.74 13.66 -7.67
C ASP A 67 2.31 13.12 -7.78
N PHE A 68 1.79 12.94 -9.01
CA PHE A 68 0.47 12.35 -9.23
C PHE A 68 0.33 10.95 -8.61
N ILE A 69 1.28 10.05 -8.86
CA ILE A 69 1.27 8.69 -8.30
C ILE A 69 1.33 8.72 -6.78
N ILE A 70 2.14 9.59 -6.18
CA ILE A 70 2.23 9.72 -4.72
C ILE A 70 0.88 10.15 -4.13
N HIS A 71 0.18 11.11 -4.74
CA HIS A 71 -1.15 11.52 -4.29
C HIS A 71 -2.17 10.38 -4.39
N VAL A 72 -2.18 9.67 -5.52
CA VAL A 72 -3.04 8.50 -5.72
C VAL A 72 -2.74 7.43 -4.68
N ILE A 73 -1.47 7.10 -4.46
CA ILE A 73 -1.05 6.06 -3.52
C ILE A 73 -1.40 6.44 -2.08
N LYS A 74 -1.17 7.68 -1.66
CA LYS A 74 -1.60 8.16 -0.33
C LYS A 74 -3.11 7.96 -0.17
N PHE A 75 -3.90 8.32 -1.17
CA PHE A 75 -5.35 8.15 -1.13
C PHE A 75 -5.76 6.67 -1.04
N LYS A 76 -5.21 5.80 -1.91
CA LYS A 76 -5.46 4.34 -1.89
C LYS A 76 -5.07 3.73 -0.54
N LEU A 77 -3.98 4.20 0.06
CA LEU A 77 -3.51 3.72 1.35
C LEU A 77 -4.44 4.14 2.49
N ARG A 78 -4.93 5.40 2.51
CA ARG A 78 -5.96 5.82 3.48
C ARG A 78 -7.21 4.98 3.36
N TYR A 79 -7.68 4.78 2.14
CA TYR A 79 -8.82 3.92 1.85
C TYR A 79 -8.60 2.50 2.36
N ALA A 80 -7.46 1.89 2.04
CA ALA A 80 -7.09 0.56 2.50
C ALA A 80 -7.05 0.47 4.04
N LEU A 81 -6.39 1.39 4.72
CA LEU A 81 -6.31 1.40 6.18
C LEU A 81 -7.67 1.60 6.83
N TYR A 82 -8.53 2.42 6.22
CA TYR A 82 -9.92 2.58 6.66
C TYR A 82 -10.69 1.27 6.48
N PHE A 83 -10.61 0.67 5.29
CA PHE A 83 -11.26 -0.61 4.98
C PHE A 83 -10.83 -1.71 5.95
N PHE A 84 -9.54 -1.86 6.22
CA PHE A 84 -8.97 -2.86 7.13
C PHE A 84 -9.05 -2.49 8.62
N LEU A 85 -9.82 -1.45 8.99
CA LEU A 85 -10.02 -1.02 10.38
C LEU A 85 -8.73 -0.64 11.12
N VAL A 86 -7.70 -0.20 10.39
CA VAL A 86 -6.48 0.37 10.99
C VAL A 86 -6.75 1.79 11.48
N THR A 87 -7.40 2.62 10.66
CA THR A 87 -7.85 3.97 11.04
C THR A 87 -9.37 4.08 11.07
N ASP A 88 -9.90 5.03 11.83
CA ASP A 88 -11.32 5.36 11.89
C ASP A 88 -11.71 6.59 11.08
N GLU A 89 -10.73 7.38 10.65
CA GLU A 89 -10.99 8.56 9.87
C GLU A 89 -11.32 8.20 8.42
N TYR A 90 -12.34 8.87 7.91
CA TYR A 90 -12.81 8.68 6.56
C TYR A 90 -11.73 9.15 5.56
N PRO A 91 -11.48 8.41 4.47
CA PRO A 91 -10.44 8.76 3.52
C PRO A 91 -10.78 10.05 2.78
N THR A 92 -10.03 11.12 3.06
CA THR A 92 -10.10 12.39 2.32
C THR A 92 -8.91 12.51 1.36
N PHE A 93 -9.06 13.40 0.37
CA PHE A 93 -7.98 13.73 -0.56
C PHE A 93 -6.87 14.61 0.07
N THR A 94 -7.16 15.26 1.18
CA THR A 94 -6.23 16.15 1.90
C THR A 94 -5.29 15.38 2.83
N ASP A 95 -4.08 15.91 3.03
CA ASP A 95 -3.13 15.32 3.97
C ASP A 95 -3.60 15.46 5.43
N ILE A 96 -3.65 14.33 6.14
CA ILE A 96 -3.98 14.23 7.56
C ILE A 96 -2.82 13.52 8.28
N ASP A 97 -2.52 13.93 9.52
CA ASP A 97 -1.38 13.48 10.34
C ASP A 97 -1.46 12.03 10.88
N GLN A 98 -2.19 11.15 10.18
CA GLN A 98 -2.42 9.77 10.63
C GLN A 98 -1.37 8.77 10.15
N MET A 99 -0.74 9.07 9.02
CA MET A 99 0.23 8.20 8.39
C MET A 99 1.39 8.98 7.81
N SER A 100 2.60 8.51 8.06
CA SER A 100 3.80 9.02 7.41
C SER A 100 4.12 8.12 6.23
N PHE A 101 4.22 8.69 5.03
CA PHE A 101 4.61 7.98 3.81
C PHE A 101 5.74 8.76 3.13
N LYS A 102 6.92 8.14 3.04
CA LYS A 102 8.07 8.66 2.31
C LYS A 102 8.59 7.60 1.36
N VAL A 103 8.91 8.03 0.14
CA VAL A 103 9.46 7.17 -0.92
C VAL A 103 10.84 7.69 -1.28
N LEU A 104 11.83 6.80 -1.28
CA LEU A 104 13.14 7.10 -1.83
C LEU A 104 13.05 7.05 -3.37
N LYS A 105 13.26 8.20 -4.01
CA LYS A 105 13.33 8.32 -5.47
C LYS A 105 14.79 8.14 -5.88
N SER A 106 15.06 7.28 -6.86
CA SER A 106 16.38 7.17 -7.46
C SER A 106 16.60 8.30 -8.46
N ASP A 107 17.74 9.00 -8.38
CA ASP A 107 18.04 10.14 -9.26
C ASP A 107 18.24 9.72 -10.72
N ARG A 108 18.83 8.55 -10.93
CA ARG A 108 19.05 7.96 -12.24
C ARG A 108 18.61 6.50 -12.24
N LEU A 109 17.77 6.15 -13.21
CA LEU A 109 17.24 4.80 -13.37
C LEU A 109 18.02 4.08 -14.48
N ASP A 110 18.34 2.81 -14.28
CA ASP A 110 19.05 2.05 -15.32
C ASP A 110 18.13 1.77 -16.52
N ARG A 111 18.68 2.00 -17.71
CA ARG A 111 17.94 1.94 -18.98
C ARG A 111 17.20 0.63 -19.22
N PHE A 112 17.84 -0.49 -18.89
CA PHE A 112 17.33 -1.83 -19.21
C PHE A 112 16.52 -2.45 -18.07
N LYS A 113 16.61 -1.89 -16.86
CA LYS A 113 15.89 -2.42 -15.69
C LYS A 113 14.38 -2.51 -15.89
N PRO A 114 13.67 -1.52 -16.47
CA PRO A 114 12.24 -1.61 -16.72
C PRO A 114 11.81 -2.88 -17.48
N LEU A 115 12.68 -3.43 -18.34
CA LEU A 115 12.36 -4.61 -19.15
C LEU A 115 12.35 -5.93 -18.36
N TYR A 116 13.13 -6.06 -17.28
CA TYR A 116 13.25 -7.32 -16.54
C TYR A 116 12.86 -7.22 -15.06
N LYS A 117 12.65 -6.01 -14.53
CA LYS A 117 12.20 -5.79 -13.14
C LYS A 117 10.89 -6.50 -12.82
N TRP A 118 9.93 -6.45 -13.73
CA TRP A 118 8.63 -7.12 -13.54
C TRP A 118 8.80 -8.64 -13.43
N PHE A 119 9.80 -9.23 -14.10
CA PHE A 119 10.15 -10.65 -13.95
C PHE A 119 10.77 -10.94 -12.58
N LEU A 120 11.71 -10.11 -12.12
CA LEU A 120 12.30 -10.23 -10.77
C LEU A 120 11.28 -10.04 -9.63
N ALA A 121 10.16 -9.38 -9.92
CA ALA A 121 9.06 -9.19 -8.98
C ALA A 121 8.07 -10.37 -8.93
N ILE A 122 8.14 -11.34 -9.85
CA ILE A 122 7.25 -12.52 -9.88
C ILE A 122 7.21 -13.27 -8.53
N PRO A 123 8.35 -13.58 -7.88
CA PRO A 123 8.33 -14.24 -6.57
C PRO A 123 7.61 -13.43 -5.49
N HIS A 124 7.69 -12.09 -5.57
CA HIS A 124 7.00 -11.21 -4.65
C HIS A 124 5.51 -11.14 -4.93
N PHE A 125 5.07 -11.11 -6.20
CA PHE A 125 3.65 -11.17 -6.53
C PHE A 125 3.00 -12.46 -6.01
N LEU A 126 3.68 -13.60 -6.15
CA LEU A 126 3.20 -14.87 -5.60
C LEU A 126 3.09 -14.80 -4.06
N SER A 127 4.10 -14.24 -3.40
CA SER A 127 4.09 -14.05 -1.94
C SER A 127 2.94 -13.14 -1.50
N LEU A 128 2.69 -12.04 -2.21
CA LEU A 128 1.59 -11.12 -1.93
C LEU A 128 0.23 -11.77 -2.14
N ILE A 129 0.06 -12.63 -3.15
CA ILE A 129 -1.17 -13.40 -3.35
C ILE A 129 -1.42 -14.32 -2.16
N VAL A 130 -0.41 -15.06 -1.70
CA VAL A 130 -0.53 -15.93 -0.51
C VAL A 130 -0.88 -15.10 0.72
N LEU A 131 -0.20 -13.98 0.93
CA LEU A 131 -0.47 -13.08 2.05
C LEU A 131 -1.82 -12.39 1.96
N ALA A 132 -2.38 -12.19 0.77
CA ALA A 132 -3.72 -11.63 0.61
C ALA A 132 -4.79 -12.57 1.19
N PHE A 133 -4.61 -13.89 1.08
CA PHE A 133 -5.50 -14.84 1.77
C PHE A 133 -5.38 -14.71 3.30
N VAL A 134 -4.16 -14.57 3.82
CA VAL A 134 -3.94 -14.31 5.25
C VAL A 134 -4.55 -12.97 5.67
N LEU A 135 -4.45 -11.95 4.83
CA LEU A 135 -5.03 -10.62 5.05
C LEU A 135 -6.56 -10.68 5.17
N ILE A 136 -7.23 -11.52 4.36
CA ILE A 136 -8.67 -11.76 4.48
C ILE A 136 -9.00 -12.38 5.84
N VAL A 137 -8.24 -13.38 6.29
CA VAL A 137 -8.44 -14.00 7.62
C VAL A 137 -8.23 -12.97 8.74
N VAL A 138 -7.14 -12.20 8.67
CA VAL A 138 -6.82 -11.13 9.64
C VAL A 138 -7.90 -10.05 9.66
N PHE A 139 -8.45 -9.71 8.49
CA PHE A 139 -9.55 -8.78 8.35
C PHE A 139 -10.81 -9.27 9.03
N VAL A 140 -11.22 -10.52 8.79
CA VAL A 140 -12.39 -11.13 9.44
C VAL A 140 -12.21 -11.14 10.96
N ILE A 141 -11.04 -11.57 11.44
CA ILE A 141 -10.73 -11.58 12.88
C ILE A 141 -10.78 -10.15 13.44
N GLY A 142 -10.13 -9.19 12.78
CA GLY A 142 -10.11 -7.78 13.19
C GLY A 142 -11.52 -7.18 13.23
N TYR A 143 -12.34 -7.44 12.22
CA TYR A 143 -13.71 -6.99 12.12
C TYR A 143 -14.56 -7.51 13.29
N VAL A 144 -14.52 -8.83 13.54
CA VAL A 144 -15.22 -9.46 14.68
C VAL A 144 -14.75 -8.82 16.00
N GLN A 145 -13.44 -8.71 16.20
CA GLN A 145 -12.87 -8.14 17.42
C GLN A 145 -13.33 -6.69 17.66
N VAL A 146 -13.39 -5.86 16.63
CA VAL A 146 -13.85 -4.48 16.75
C VAL A 146 -15.35 -4.42 17.02
N VAL A 147 -16.16 -5.24 16.39
CA VAL A 147 -17.62 -5.25 16.62
C VAL A 147 -17.95 -5.68 18.06
N PHE A 148 -17.30 -6.73 18.57
CA PHE A 148 -17.59 -7.24 19.92
C PHE A 148 -16.88 -6.46 21.03
N PHE A 149 -15.58 -6.17 20.88
CA PHE A 149 -14.75 -5.57 21.93
C PHE A 149 -14.48 -4.07 21.73
N GLY A 150 -14.73 -3.54 20.53
CA GLY A 150 -14.50 -2.12 20.22
C GLY A 150 -13.04 -1.75 20.08
N LYS A 151 -12.12 -2.72 19.94
CA LYS A 151 -10.67 -2.51 19.85
C LYS A 151 -10.06 -3.45 18.80
N MET A 152 -9.09 -2.95 18.04
CA MET A 152 -8.27 -3.81 17.18
C MET A 152 -7.28 -4.59 18.04
N PRO A 153 -6.97 -5.85 17.71
CA PRO A 153 -5.74 -6.47 18.16
C PRO A 153 -4.52 -5.83 17.48
N ARG A 154 -3.41 -5.67 18.20
CA ARG A 154 -2.15 -5.14 17.65
C ARG A 154 -1.63 -5.98 16.48
N PHE A 155 -1.72 -7.31 16.58
CA PHE A 155 -1.23 -8.19 15.52
C PHE A 155 -1.97 -7.95 14.19
N CYS A 156 -3.29 -7.70 14.21
CA CYS A 156 -4.05 -7.39 13.00
C CYS A 156 -3.57 -6.08 12.37
N HIS A 157 -3.39 -5.05 13.19
CA HIS A 157 -2.89 -3.76 12.73
C HIS A 157 -1.51 -3.89 12.09
N ASN A 158 -0.56 -4.53 12.79
CA ASN A 158 0.81 -4.67 12.30
C ASN A 158 0.86 -5.48 11.01
N PHE A 159 0.11 -6.56 10.93
CA PHE A 159 0.02 -7.37 9.71
C PHE A 159 -0.47 -6.54 8.52
N VAL A 160 -1.57 -5.79 8.67
CA VAL A 160 -2.10 -4.95 7.60
C VAL A 160 -1.08 -3.90 7.18
N VAL A 161 -0.50 -3.16 8.13
CA VAL A 161 0.48 -2.10 7.85
C VAL A 161 1.70 -2.66 7.12
N ASN A 162 2.27 -3.77 7.61
CA ASN A 162 3.46 -4.38 7.02
C ASN A 162 3.18 -5.08 5.70
N TYR A 163 1.99 -5.66 5.51
CA TYR A 163 1.53 -6.14 4.20
C TYR A 163 1.52 -5.00 3.18
N TYR A 164 0.93 -3.84 3.54
CA TYR A 164 0.88 -2.69 2.63
C TYR A 164 2.27 -2.07 2.38
N LYS A 165 3.19 -2.08 3.36
CA LYS A 165 4.60 -1.71 3.10
C LYS A 165 5.20 -2.57 1.99
N TRP A 166 5.05 -3.90 2.09
CA TRP A 166 5.57 -4.81 1.08
C TRP A 166 4.89 -4.62 -0.27
N TRP A 167 3.56 -4.50 -0.27
CA TRP A 167 2.81 -4.20 -1.49
C TRP A 167 3.33 -2.93 -2.16
N LEU A 168 3.53 -1.85 -1.39
CA LEU A 168 4.06 -0.58 -1.90
C LEU A 168 5.45 -0.77 -2.51
N ASP A 169 6.38 -1.42 -1.81
CA ASP A 169 7.73 -1.62 -2.34
C ASP A 169 7.74 -2.37 -3.67
N VAL A 170 6.95 -3.44 -3.78
CA VAL A 170 6.84 -4.23 -5.01
C VAL A 170 6.23 -3.40 -6.14
N PHE A 171 5.18 -2.64 -5.86
CA PHE A 171 4.52 -1.80 -6.86
C PHE A 171 5.42 -0.63 -7.30
N PHE A 172 6.14 0.03 -6.39
CA PHE A 172 7.07 1.12 -6.73
C PHE A 172 8.30 0.62 -7.49
N TYR A 173 8.78 -0.58 -7.18
CA TYR A 173 9.88 -1.21 -7.90
C TYR A 173 9.47 -1.68 -9.30
N ALA A 174 8.38 -2.43 -9.43
CA ALA A 174 8.07 -3.19 -10.65
C ALA A 174 7.04 -2.52 -11.57
N LEU A 175 6.07 -1.78 -11.03
CA LEU A 175 4.98 -1.19 -11.82
C LEU A 175 5.17 0.32 -12.01
N PHE A 176 5.39 1.06 -10.93
CA PHE A 176 5.63 2.51 -11.03
C PHE A 176 7.06 2.84 -11.43
N LEU A 177 8.00 1.90 -11.33
CA LEU A 177 9.40 2.07 -11.79
C LEU A 177 10.09 3.31 -11.19
N VAL A 178 9.72 3.68 -9.97
CA VAL A 178 10.21 4.88 -9.26
C VAL A 178 11.55 4.62 -8.58
N THR A 179 11.77 3.38 -8.13
CA THR A 179 12.99 2.95 -7.44
C THR A 179 13.61 1.74 -8.12
N ASP A 180 14.94 1.74 -8.17
CA ASP A 180 15.75 0.59 -8.62
C ASP A 180 16.10 -0.38 -7.49
N GLU A 181 15.77 -0.05 -6.24
CA GLU A 181 16.08 -0.88 -5.08
C GLU A 181 15.14 -2.10 -4.98
N TYR A 182 15.73 -3.28 -4.88
CA TYR A 182 14.97 -4.53 -4.78
C TYR A 182 14.27 -4.66 -3.42
N PRO A 183 12.98 -5.01 -3.37
CA PRO A 183 12.24 -5.20 -2.11
C PRO A 183 12.86 -6.29 -1.24
N LYS A 184 13.24 -5.95 -0.01
CA LYS A 184 13.80 -6.91 0.96
C LYS A 184 12.78 -7.19 2.06
N TYR A 185 12.11 -8.34 1.98
CA TYR A 185 11.08 -8.73 2.95
C TYR A 185 11.32 -10.11 3.54
N ASN A 186 10.94 -10.25 4.81
CA ASN A 186 10.94 -11.50 5.53
C ASN A 186 9.58 -11.67 6.22
N PHE A 187 9.02 -12.88 6.22
CA PHE A 187 7.76 -13.18 6.90
C PHE A 187 7.75 -12.78 8.38
N ARG A 188 8.90 -12.78 9.06
CA ARG A 188 9.01 -12.33 10.46
C ARG A 188 8.65 -10.86 10.65
N THR A 189 8.91 -10.01 9.66
CA THR A 189 8.65 -8.56 9.76
C THR A 189 7.18 -8.21 9.58
N LEU A 190 6.32 -9.17 9.25
CA LEU A 190 4.89 -8.92 9.05
C LEU A 190 4.16 -8.61 10.37
N PHE A 191 4.59 -9.20 11.48
CA PHE A 191 3.92 -9.04 12.77
C PHE A 191 4.64 -8.11 13.74
N SER A 192 5.85 -7.66 13.40
CA SER A 192 6.64 -6.74 14.22
C SER A 192 6.15 -5.30 14.13
N ASP A 193 6.38 -4.54 15.20
CA ASP A 193 6.13 -3.09 15.30
C ASP A 193 7.11 -2.26 14.45
#